data_AF-A0A1U7NX60-F1
#
_entry.id   AF-A0A1U7NX60-F1
#
_cell.length_a   1.000
_cell.length_b   1.000
_cell.length_c   1.000
_cell.angle_alpha   90.00
_cell.angle_beta   90.00
_cell.angle_gamma   90.00
#
_symmetry.space_group_name_H-M   'P 1'
#
loop_
_entity.id
_entity.type
_entity.pdbx_description
1 polymer ?
#
loop_
_entity_poly.entity_id
_entity_poly.type
_entity_poly.pdbx_seq_one_letter_code
_entity_poly.pdbx_strand_id
1 'polypeptide(L)'
;MTAAQLTVLSEQLSPELRAAVAGHPNTPAAVLGRLAADYPAQVLGNPALSLLRLAHPGLLEGWPTDTVLNLVARPQAPDWLRRYALAHADSRFQVAVAGHPALTLDEVRQLARHTVWKVRARVAARPDLSLELLTLLLGDPDYGVRLVLAARANLPPDAAERLGQDASLLVRQAMRQRLLP
;
A
#
# COMPACT_ATOMS: atom_id res chain seq x y z
N MET A 1 -6.15 -3.73 32.94
CA MET A 1 -5.74 -5.10 32.58
C MET A 1 -4.26 -5.12 32.23
N THR A 2 -3.55 -6.18 32.59
CA THR A 2 -2.11 -6.34 32.35
C THR A 2 -1.81 -6.95 30.98
N ALA A 3 -0.57 -6.78 30.49
CA ALA A 3 -0.08 -7.39 29.25
C ALA A 3 -0.26 -8.93 29.20
N ALA A 4 -0.05 -9.59 30.33
CA ALA A 4 -0.23 -11.05 30.46
C ALA A 4 -1.71 -11.46 30.32
N GLN A 5 -2.63 -10.70 30.93
CA GLN A 5 -4.06 -10.94 30.79
C GLN A 5 -4.53 -10.75 29.34
N LEU A 6 -4.06 -9.72 28.63
CA LEU A 6 -4.42 -9.47 27.24
C LEU A 6 -3.92 -10.54 26.26
N THR A 7 -2.81 -11.21 26.58
CA THR A 7 -2.26 -12.31 25.76
C THR A 7 -3.17 -13.53 25.79
N VAL A 8 -3.53 -14.01 26.99
CA VAL A 8 -4.44 -15.15 27.19
C VAL A 8 -5.81 -14.88 26.57
N LEU A 9 -6.29 -13.64 26.73
CA LEU A 9 -7.59 -13.23 26.23
C LEU A 9 -7.64 -13.17 24.68
N SER A 10 -6.55 -12.83 24.00
CA SER A 10 -6.54 -12.81 22.52
C SER A 10 -6.81 -14.20 21.90
N GLU A 11 -6.48 -15.28 22.60
CA GLU A 11 -6.58 -16.65 22.11
C GLU A 11 -7.98 -17.26 22.34
N GLN A 12 -8.71 -16.82 23.38
CA GLN A 12 -9.92 -17.49 23.86
C GLN A 12 -11.25 -16.75 23.58
N LEU A 13 -11.26 -15.66 22.81
CA LEU A 13 -12.40 -14.71 22.81
C LEU A 13 -13.01 -14.42 21.44
N SER A 14 -14.21 -13.83 21.50
CA SER A 14 -15.01 -13.43 20.33
C SER A 14 -14.30 -12.37 19.46
N PRO A 15 -14.70 -12.22 18.19
CA PRO A 15 -14.08 -11.25 17.28
C PRO A 15 -14.07 -9.82 17.80
N GLU A 16 -15.11 -9.40 18.52
CA GLU A 16 -15.25 -8.06 19.09
C GLU A 16 -14.20 -7.79 20.15
N LEU A 17 -13.91 -8.80 20.98
CA LEU A 17 -12.95 -8.66 22.07
C LEU A 17 -11.50 -8.71 21.55
N ARG A 18 -11.23 -9.49 20.49
CA ARG A 18 -9.93 -9.42 19.78
C ARG A 18 -9.69 -8.05 19.17
N ALA A 19 -10.72 -7.43 18.58
CA ALA A 19 -10.64 -6.06 18.09
C ALA A 19 -10.37 -5.06 19.23
N ALA A 20 -11.02 -5.22 20.38
CA ALA A 20 -10.78 -4.38 21.55
C ALA A 20 -9.35 -4.55 22.10
N VAL A 21 -8.83 -5.79 22.14
CA VAL A 21 -7.44 -6.06 22.50
C VAL A 21 -6.49 -5.39 21.50
N ALA A 22 -6.72 -5.48 20.19
CA ALA A 22 -5.86 -4.83 19.19
C ALA A 22 -5.74 -3.31 19.39
N GLY A 23 -6.81 -2.64 19.83
CA GLY A 23 -6.82 -1.20 20.10
C GLY A 23 -6.34 -0.79 21.51
N HIS A 24 -6.13 -1.74 22.42
CA HIS A 24 -5.83 -1.41 23.82
C HIS A 24 -4.38 -0.92 24.00
N PRO A 25 -4.11 0.20 24.71
CA PRO A 25 -2.77 0.78 24.87
C PRO A 25 -1.69 -0.11 25.52
N ASN A 26 -2.11 -1.21 26.16
CA ASN A 26 -1.22 -2.12 26.90
C ASN A 26 -1.02 -3.45 26.16
N THR A 27 -1.48 -3.54 24.91
CA THR A 27 -1.39 -4.77 24.13
C THR A 27 0.05 -5.00 23.71
N PRO A 28 0.65 -6.15 24.06
CA PRO A 28 2.04 -6.44 23.73
C PRO A 28 2.30 -6.43 22.22
N ALA A 29 3.50 -6.03 21.83
CA ALA A 29 3.96 -6.02 20.44
C ALA A 29 3.73 -7.36 19.70
N ALA A 30 4.01 -8.48 20.36
CA ALA A 30 3.79 -9.81 19.77
C ALA A 30 2.31 -10.11 19.51
N VAL A 31 1.41 -9.64 20.38
CA VAL A 31 -0.04 -9.81 20.22
C VAL A 31 -0.55 -8.89 19.10
N LEU A 32 -0.07 -7.65 19.04
CA LEU A 32 -0.38 -6.74 17.92
C LEU A 32 0.02 -7.33 16.57
N GLY A 33 1.22 -7.93 16.47
CA GLY A 33 1.67 -8.57 15.24
C GLY A 33 0.79 -9.73 14.78
N ARG A 34 0.25 -10.52 15.72
CA ARG A 34 -0.70 -11.59 15.42
C ARG A 34 -2.07 -11.05 14.99
N LEU A 35 -2.58 -10.04 15.70
CA LEU A 35 -3.90 -9.46 15.43
C LEU A 35 -3.93 -8.54 14.20
N ALA A 36 -2.79 -8.03 13.75
CA ALA A 36 -2.73 -7.07 12.65
C ALA A 36 -3.19 -7.64 11.30
N ALA A 37 -3.17 -8.97 11.12
CA ALA A 37 -3.71 -9.60 9.91
C ALA A 37 -5.23 -9.39 9.81
N ASP A 38 -5.95 -9.63 10.91
CA ASP A 38 -7.41 -9.60 10.98
C ASP A 38 -7.95 -8.21 11.36
N TYR A 39 -7.18 -7.45 12.15
CA TYR A 39 -7.59 -6.17 12.75
C TYR A 39 -6.59 -5.02 12.46
N PRO A 40 -6.23 -4.77 11.19
CA PRO A 40 -5.21 -3.77 10.85
C PRO A 40 -5.60 -2.35 11.27
N ALA A 41 -6.89 -1.99 11.20
CA ALA A 41 -7.36 -0.67 11.59
C ALA A 41 -7.19 -0.41 13.10
N GLN A 42 -7.50 -1.42 13.92
CA GLN A 42 -7.37 -1.34 15.38
C GLN A 42 -5.90 -1.31 15.80
N VAL A 43 -5.03 -2.08 15.14
CA VAL A 43 -3.59 -2.05 15.41
C VAL A 43 -3.00 -0.69 15.02
N LEU A 44 -3.34 -0.13 13.85
CA LEU A 44 -2.88 1.20 13.43
C LEU A 44 -3.41 2.31 14.33
N GLY A 45 -4.64 2.16 14.84
CA GLY A 45 -5.25 3.07 15.81
C GLY A 45 -4.76 2.88 17.25
N ASN A 46 -3.90 1.89 17.52
CA ASN A 46 -3.41 1.64 18.88
C ASN A 46 -2.46 2.78 19.30
N PRO A 47 -2.76 3.52 20.39
CA PRO A 47 -1.97 4.68 20.79
C PRO A 47 -0.55 4.32 21.24
N ALA A 48 -0.30 3.07 21.61
CA ALA A 48 1.03 2.61 22.02
C ALA A 48 1.90 2.17 20.84
N LEU A 49 1.36 2.00 19.62
CA LEU A 49 2.11 1.45 18.48
C LEU A 49 3.40 2.24 18.18
N SER A 50 3.31 3.57 18.15
CA SER A 50 4.46 4.43 17.89
C SER A 50 5.48 4.42 19.04
N LEU A 51 5.03 4.27 20.28
CA LEU A 51 5.90 4.14 21.46
C LEU A 51 6.62 2.79 21.47
N LEU A 52 5.93 1.71 21.12
CA LEU A 52 6.51 0.37 20.97
C LEU A 52 7.61 0.36 19.90
N ARG A 53 7.40 1.04 18.78
CA ARG A 53 8.41 1.20 17.71
C ARG A 53 9.63 1.98 18.18
N LEU A 54 9.45 2.97 19.06
CA LEU A 54 10.56 3.72 19.66
C LEU A 54 11.35 2.86 20.65
N ALA A 55 10.67 2.08 21.47
CA ALA A 55 11.29 1.17 22.43
C ALA A 55 12.00 -0.02 21.75
N HIS A 56 11.48 -0.48 20.62
CA HIS A 56 12.00 -1.62 19.87
C HIS A 56 12.12 -1.26 18.38
N PRO A 57 13.29 -0.79 17.90
CA PRO A 57 13.49 -0.42 16.51
C PRO A 57 13.19 -1.55 15.51
N GLY A 58 13.45 -2.80 15.90
CA GLY A 58 13.13 -4.01 15.13
C GLY A 58 11.70 -4.55 15.36
N LEU A 59 10.76 -3.72 15.82
CA LEU A 59 9.38 -4.13 16.14
C LEU A 59 8.75 -5.02 15.05
N LEU A 60 8.96 -4.65 13.79
CA LEU A 60 8.35 -5.31 12.64
C LEU A 60 9.06 -6.59 12.21
N GLU A 61 10.29 -6.84 12.66
CA GLU A 61 11.08 -8.02 12.25
C GLU A 61 10.45 -9.32 12.74
N GLY A 62 9.74 -9.28 13.87
CA GLY A 62 8.98 -10.42 14.41
C GLY A 62 7.57 -10.57 13.85
N TRP A 63 7.13 -9.70 12.93
CA TRP A 63 5.78 -9.72 12.38
C TRP A 63 5.77 -10.38 11.00
N PRO A 64 4.68 -11.09 10.62
CA PRO A 64 4.57 -11.67 9.29
C PRO A 64 4.67 -10.58 8.21
N THR A 65 5.47 -10.82 7.16
CA THR A 65 5.70 -9.81 6.11
C THR A 65 4.41 -9.34 5.46
N ASP A 66 3.49 -10.25 5.13
CA ASP A 66 2.22 -9.91 4.50
C ASP A 66 1.34 -9.04 5.41
N THR A 67 1.42 -9.24 6.73
CA THR A 67 0.77 -8.38 7.71
C THR A 67 1.33 -6.96 7.65
N VAL A 68 2.65 -6.81 7.63
CA VAL A 68 3.28 -5.48 7.54
C VAL A 68 2.94 -4.80 6.21
N LEU A 69 2.97 -5.53 5.09
CA LEU A 69 2.57 -5.02 3.78
C LEU A 69 1.11 -4.52 3.78
N ASN A 70 0.20 -5.28 4.40
CA ASN A 70 -1.20 -4.90 4.57
C ASN A 70 -1.33 -3.61 5.39
N LEU A 71 -0.59 -3.48 6.50
CA LEU A 71 -0.60 -2.28 7.33
C LEU A 71 -0.08 -1.05 6.57
N VAL A 72 1.05 -1.19 5.86
CA VAL A 72 1.66 -0.12 5.04
C VAL A 72 0.69 0.42 4.00
N ALA A 73 -0.12 -0.45 3.39
CA ALA A 73 -1.07 -0.06 2.35
C ALA A 73 -2.30 0.72 2.89
N ARG A 74 -2.51 0.77 4.21
CA ARG A 74 -3.66 1.45 4.81
C ARG A 74 -3.44 2.97 4.87
N PRO A 75 -4.45 3.80 4.55
CA PRO A 75 -4.35 5.26 4.67
C PRO A 75 -4.01 5.77 6.08
N GLN A 76 -4.35 4.99 7.11
CA GLN A 76 -4.07 5.29 8.51
C GLN A 76 -2.63 4.94 8.92
N ALA A 77 -1.82 4.37 8.02
CA ALA A 77 -0.45 4.00 8.31
C ALA A 77 0.33 5.24 8.78
N PRO A 78 0.97 5.17 9.97
CA PRO A 78 1.75 6.28 10.48
C PRO A 78 2.95 6.54 9.57
N ASP A 79 3.46 7.77 9.63
CA ASP A 79 4.51 8.24 8.74
C ASP A 79 5.79 7.40 8.80
N TRP A 80 6.19 6.96 10.00
CA TRP A 80 7.35 6.09 10.16
C TRP A 80 7.18 4.74 9.43
N LEU A 81 5.95 4.21 9.32
CA LEU A 81 5.67 2.94 8.65
C LEU A 81 5.74 3.12 7.13
N ARG A 82 5.31 4.28 6.62
CA ARG A 82 5.49 4.63 5.20
C ARG A 82 6.96 4.79 4.84
N ARG A 83 7.73 5.52 5.65
CA ARG A 83 9.18 5.67 5.45
C ARG A 83 9.91 4.34 5.53
N TYR A 84 9.52 3.47 6.47
CA TYR A 84 10.02 2.10 6.54
C TYR A 84 9.80 1.37 5.21
N ALA A 85 8.60 1.43 4.65
CA ALA A 85 8.29 0.79 3.38
C ALA A 85 9.03 1.39 2.17
N LEU A 86 9.21 2.71 2.13
CA LEU A 86 9.93 3.40 1.06
C LEU A 86 11.42 3.02 1.03
N ALA A 87 12.04 2.85 2.20
CA ALA A 87 13.46 2.52 2.34
C ALA A 87 13.76 1.01 2.34
N HIS A 88 12.73 0.15 2.28
CA HIS A 88 12.91 -1.29 2.44
C HIS A 88 13.61 -1.94 1.23
N ALA A 89 14.46 -2.94 1.46
CA ALA A 89 15.16 -3.63 0.37
C ALA A 89 14.23 -4.46 -0.54
N ASP A 90 13.20 -5.06 0.05
CA ASP A 90 12.17 -5.80 -0.67
C ASP A 90 11.14 -4.85 -1.32
N SER A 91 11.12 -4.84 -2.66
CA SER A 91 10.24 -4.00 -3.48
C SER A 91 8.73 -4.20 -3.23
N ARG A 92 8.31 -5.31 -2.58
CA ARG A 92 6.90 -5.50 -2.18
C ARG A 92 6.41 -4.37 -1.27
N PHE A 93 7.29 -3.80 -0.46
CA PHE A 93 6.94 -2.67 0.41
C PHE A 93 6.67 -1.39 -0.39
N GLN A 94 7.49 -1.10 -1.41
CA GLN A 94 7.26 0.02 -2.32
C GLN A 94 5.98 -0.20 -3.15
N VAL A 95 5.67 -1.43 -3.54
CA VAL A 95 4.37 -1.75 -4.18
C VAL A 95 3.20 -1.47 -3.23
N ALA A 96 3.32 -1.85 -1.95
CA ALA A 96 2.28 -1.61 -0.95
C ALA A 96 2.05 -0.10 -0.70
N VAL A 97 3.11 0.69 -0.59
CA VAL A 97 3.03 2.12 -0.25
C VAL A 97 2.77 3.03 -1.46
N ALA A 98 3.04 2.61 -2.70
CA ALA A 98 2.96 3.49 -3.88
C ALA A 98 1.57 4.11 -4.13
N GLY A 99 0.51 3.43 -3.68
CA GLY A 99 -0.86 3.94 -3.75
C GLY A 99 -1.27 4.81 -2.56
N HIS A 100 -0.40 5.04 -1.58
CA HIS A 100 -0.76 5.67 -0.33
C HIS A 100 -1.06 7.18 -0.54
N PRO A 101 -2.19 7.70 -0.03
CA PRO A 101 -2.62 9.08 -0.28
C PRO A 101 -1.70 10.13 0.35
N ALA A 102 -1.04 9.79 1.46
CA ALA A 102 -0.11 10.68 2.16
C ALA A 102 1.32 10.73 1.58
N LEU A 103 1.58 10.13 0.41
CA LEU A 103 2.88 10.30 -0.25
C LEU A 103 3.03 11.73 -0.77
N THR A 104 4.21 12.29 -0.60
CA THR A 104 4.60 13.57 -1.21
C THR A 104 4.76 13.43 -2.71
N LEU A 105 4.68 14.55 -3.44
CA LEU A 105 4.86 14.54 -4.89
C LEU A 105 6.22 13.97 -5.30
N ASP A 106 7.28 14.26 -4.55
CA ASP A 106 8.63 13.79 -4.86
C ASP A 106 8.79 12.28 -4.59
N GLU A 107 8.17 11.75 -3.54
CA GLU A 107 8.10 10.30 -3.32
C GLU A 107 7.35 9.60 -4.45
N VAL A 108 6.22 10.16 -4.92
CA VAL A 108 5.48 9.61 -6.07
C VAL A 108 6.33 9.66 -7.34
N ARG A 109 7.07 10.76 -7.58
CA ARG A 109 8.01 10.90 -8.71
C ARG A 109 9.15 9.88 -8.66
N GLN A 110 9.67 9.58 -7.48
CA GLN A 110 10.69 8.56 -7.31
C GLN A 110 10.13 7.17 -7.61
N LEU A 111 8.95 6.85 -7.07
CA LEU A 111 8.29 5.56 -7.30
C LEU A 111 7.86 5.36 -8.77
N ALA A 112 7.49 6.44 -9.47
CA ALA A 112 7.18 6.41 -10.90
C ALA A 112 8.39 6.03 -11.78
N ARG A 113 9.61 6.15 -11.25
CA ARG A 113 10.88 5.80 -11.93
C ARG A 113 11.53 4.55 -11.33
N HIS A 114 10.82 3.85 -10.45
CA HIS A 114 11.34 2.68 -9.76
C HIS A 114 11.67 1.56 -10.75
N THR A 115 12.72 0.78 -10.49
CA THR A 115 13.20 -0.28 -11.38
C THR A 115 12.16 -1.39 -11.58
N VAL A 116 11.44 -1.75 -10.52
CA VAL A 116 10.35 -2.73 -10.54
C VAL A 116 9.07 -2.13 -11.15
N TRP A 117 8.62 -2.71 -12.27
CA TRP A 117 7.42 -2.25 -12.99
C TRP A 117 6.15 -2.29 -12.15
N LYS A 118 6.01 -3.25 -11.22
CA LYS A 118 4.84 -3.35 -10.32
C LYS A 118 4.67 -2.11 -9.44
N VAL A 119 5.77 -1.46 -9.05
CA VAL A 119 5.74 -0.20 -8.29
C VAL A 119 5.22 0.92 -9.19
N ARG A 120 5.77 1.04 -10.41
CA ARG A 120 5.33 2.03 -11.40
C ARG A 120 3.87 1.83 -11.80
N ALA A 121 3.41 0.59 -11.97
CA ALA A 121 2.02 0.25 -12.24
C ALA A 121 1.10 0.67 -11.08
N ARG A 122 1.54 0.54 -9.83
CA ARG A 122 0.78 1.04 -8.68
C ARG A 122 0.69 2.57 -8.68
N VAL A 123 1.77 3.28 -9.05
CA VAL A 123 1.73 4.74 -9.26
C VAL A 123 0.77 5.11 -10.39
N ALA A 124 0.81 4.39 -11.52
CA ALA A 124 -0.09 4.58 -12.65
C ALA A 124 -1.58 4.45 -12.29
N ALA A 125 -1.91 3.65 -11.27
CA ALA A 125 -3.28 3.46 -10.78
C ALA A 125 -3.78 4.61 -9.88
N ARG A 126 -2.91 5.55 -9.47
CA ARG A 126 -3.28 6.59 -8.52
C ARG A 126 -4.32 7.57 -9.08
N PRO A 127 -5.40 7.90 -8.35
CA PRO A 127 -6.42 8.83 -8.85
C PRO A 127 -5.88 10.26 -9.03
N ASP A 128 -4.89 10.66 -8.23
CA ASP A 128 -4.25 11.97 -8.18
C ASP A 128 -2.98 12.09 -9.04
N LEU A 129 -2.79 11.18 -10.00
CA LEU A 129 -1.62 11.19 -10.89
C LEU A 129 -1.54 12.49 -11.69
N SER A 130 -0.42 13.21 -11.59
CA SER A 130 -0.19 14.44 -12.34
C SER A 130 -0.02 14.18 -13.84
N LEU A 131 -0.28 15.18 -14.68
CA LEU A 131 -0.10 15.08 -16.13
C LEU A 131 1.38 14.80 -16.51
N GLU A 132 2.33 15.37 -15.78
CA GLU A 132 3.77 15.08 -15.91
C GLU A 132 4.04 13.57 -15.78
N LEU A 133 3.51 12.95 -14.72
CA LEU A 133 3.73 11.54 -14.45
C LEU A 133 2.90 10.63 -15.36
N LEU A 134 1.71 11.06 -15.77
CA LEU A 134 0.92 10.37 -16.78
C LEU A 134 1.71 10.26 -18.09
N THR A 135 2.25 11.38 -18.59
CA THR A 135 3.06 11.40 -19.82
C THR A 135 4.30 10.51 -19.72
N LEU A 136 4.98 10.51 -18.57
CA LEU A 136 6.10 9.60 -18.29
C LEU A 136 5.65 8.13 -18.41
N LEU A 137 4.58 7.75 -17.72
CA LEU A 137 4.13 6.35 -17.63
C LEU A 137 3.41 5.86 -18.90
N LEU A 138 2.87 6.75 -19.74
CA LEU A 138 2.40 6.40 -21.09
C LEU A 138 3.54 5.90 -21.99
N GLY A 139 4.77 6.31 -21.71
CA GLY A 139 5.98 5.83 -22.36
C GLY A 139 6.70 4.71 -21.60
N ASP A 140 6.11 4.16 -20.54
CA ASP A 140 6.75 3.12 -19.75
C ASP A 140 7.12 1.92 -20.63
N PRO A 141 8.32 1.33 -20.51
CA PRO A 141 8.69 0.16 -21.31
C PRO A 141 7.80 -1.06 -21.03
N ASP A 142 7.30 -1.19 -19.81
CA ASP A 142 6.48 -2.33 -19.41
C ASP A 142 5.00 -2.12 -19.80
N TYR A 143 4.47 -3.03 -20.60
CA TYR A 143 3.08 -2.91 -21.07
C TYR A 143 2.06 -3.04 -19.93
N GLY A 144 2.41 -3.67 -18.80
CA GLY A 144 1.54 -3.80 -17.63
C GLY A 144 1.28 -2.44 -16.98
N VAL A 145 2.27 -1.54 -16.97
CA VAL A 145 2.09 -0.15 -16.52
C VAL A 145 1.13 0.60 -17.46
N ARG A 146 1.35 0.49 -18.78
CA ARG A 146 0.49 1.14 -19.79
C ARG A 146 -0.94 0.57 -19.80
N LEU A 147 -1.09 -0.72 -19.50
CA LEU A 147 -2.39 -1.39 -19.36
C LEU A 147 -3.17 -0.82 -18.17
N VAL A 148 -2.51 -0.55 -17.04
CA VAL A 148 -3.15 0.13 -15.90
C VAL A 148 -3.63 1.52 -16.29
N LEU A 149 -2.85 2.27 -17.08
CA LEU A 149 -3.28 3.58 -17.58
C LEU A 149 -4.51 3.48 -18.50
N ALA A 150 -4.57 2.48 -19.37
CA ALA A 150 -5.71 2.24 -20.26
C ALA A 150 -7.01 1.98 -19.49
N ALA A 151 -6.93 1.38 -18.30
CA ALA A 151 -8.07 1.12 -17.43
C ALA A 151 -8.57 2.35 -16.64
N ARG A 152 -7.87 3.49 -16.69
CA ARG A 152 -8.24 4.68 -15.91
C ARG A 152 -9.52 5.33 -16.42
N ALA A 153 -10.46 5.62 -15.52
CA ALA A 153 -11.71 6.29 -15.88
C ALA A 153 -11.51 7.72 -16.44
N ASN A 154 -10.50 8.45 -15.98
CA ASN A 154 -10.24 9.85 -16.32
C ASN A 154 -9.05 10.03 -17.28
N LEU A 155 -8.90 9.13 -18.26
CA LEU A 155 -7.81 9.22 -19.23
C LEU A 155 -8.05 10.37 -20.23
N PRO A 156 -7.10 11.32 -20.38
CA PRO A 156 -7.16 12.38 -21.40
C PRO A 156 -7.26 11.83 -22.83
N PRO A 157 -7.91 12.54 -23.79
CA PRO A 157 -8.12 12.04 -25.15
C PRO A 157 -6.84 11.71 -25.92
N ASP A 158 -5.81 12.54 -25.79
CA ASP A 158 -4.47 12.36 -26.35
C ASP A 158 -3.76 11.12 -25.78
N ALA A 159 -3.90 10.89 -24.48
CA ALA A 159 -3.43 9.67 -23.83
C ALA A 159 -4.18 8.42 -24.32
N ALA A 160 -5.50 8.54 -24.52
CA ALA A 160 -6.35 7.46 -25.03
C ALA A 160 -6.00 7.10 -26.48
N GLU A 161 -5.78 8.08 -27.35
CA GLU A 161 -5.35 7.86 -28.73
C GLU A 161 -4.01 7.11 -28.78
N ARG A 162 -3.04 7.57 -27.99
CA ARG A 162 -1.72 6.92 -27.89
C ARG A 162 -1.82 5.48 -27.43
N LEU A 163 -2.63 5.18 -26.40
CA LEU A 163 -2.83 3.80 -25.93
C LEU A 163 -3.66 2.96 -26.92
N GLY A 164 -4.52 3.58 -27.73
CA GLY A 164 -5.22 2.90 -28.83
C GLY A 164 -4.28 2.38 -29.92
N GLN A 165 -3.12 3.01 -30.06
CA GLN A 165 -2.04 2.64 -30.98
C GLN A 165 -0.87 1.94 -30.27
N ASP A 166 -1.02 1.56 -28.99
CA ASP A 166 0.04 0.95 -28.19
C ASP A 166 0.61 -0.30 -28.87
N ALA A 167 1.91 -0.59 -28.71
CA ALA A 167 2.54 -1.79 -29.27
C ALA A 167 1.93 -3.10 -28.72
N SER A 168 1.43 -3.10 -27.48
CA SER A 168 0.83 -4.27 -26.84
C SER A 168 -0.62 -4.47 -27.26
N LEU A 169 -0.93 -5.69 -27.73
CA LEU A 169 -2.29 -6.12 -28.06
C LEU A 169 -3.25 -5.98 -26.87
N LEU A 170 -2.79 -6.28 -25.66
CA LEU A 170 -3.62 -6.21 -24.45
C LEU A 170 -4.04 -4.78 -24.13
N VAL A 171 -3.12 -3.82 -24.31
CA VAL A 171 -3.41 -2.40 -24.10
C VAL A 171 -4.42 -1.90 -25.14
N ARG A 172 -4.21 -2.24 -26.43
CA ARG A 172 -5.18 -1.89 -27.49
C ARG A 172 -6.56 -2.50 -27.25
N GLN A 173 -6.63 -3.74 -26.76
CA GLN A 173 -7.89 -4.40 -26.43
C GLN A 173 -8.63 -3.70 -25.28
N ALA A 174 -7.91 -3.33 -24.22
CA ALA A 174 -8.48 -2.57 -23.11
C ALA A 174 -9.09 -1.23 -23.58
N MET A 175 -8.38 -0.51 -24.46
CA MET A 175 -8.87 0.75 -25.03
C MET A 175 -10.12 0.56 -25.92
N ARG A 176 -10.22 -0.54 -26.67
CA ARG A 176 -11.42 -0.85 -27.45
C ARG A 176 -12.62 -1.16 -26.56
N GLN A 177 -12.41 -1.95 -25.51
CA GLN A 177 -13.47 -2.32 -24.56
C GLN A 177 -14.06 -1.10 -23.84
N ARG A 178 -13.24 -0.07 -23.60
CA ARG A 178 -13.67 1.21 -23.04
C ARG A 178 -14.67 1.97 -23.93
N LEU A 179 -14.60 1.78 -25.24
CA LEU A 179 -15.43 2.48 -26.23
C LEU A 179 -16.72 1.71 -26.57
N LEU A 180 -16.91 0.52 -25.99
CA LEU A 180 -18.15 -0.23 -26.14
C LEU A 180 -19.22 0.35 -25.17
N PRO A 181 -20.46 0.53 -25.64
CA PRO A 181 -21.56 1.06 -24.82
C PRO A 181 -21.99 0.12 -23.68
#